data_AF-A0A7Y3C6H8-F1
#
_entry.id   AF-A0A7Y3C6H8-F1
#
_cell.length_a   1.000
_cell.length_b   1.000
_cell.length_c   1.000
_cell.angle_alpha   90.00
_cell.angle_beta   90.00
_cell.angle_gamma   90.00
#
_symmetry.space_group_name_H-M   'P 1'
#
loop_
_entity.id
_entity.type
_entity.pdbx_description
1 polymer ?
#
loop_
_entity_poly.entity_id
_entity_poly.type
_entity_poly.pdbx_seq_one_letter_code
_entity_poly.pdbx_strand_id
1 'polypeptide(L)'
;MRLVLIILALLAALAGVALSILPFGSLALIPIILAFVLGLIAFQLSKKAEQPTGLIKLIFLVTIVALGLTIYRTIFDENEVAVDTEAIQKDEDRIEDAKKELEDINIDE
;
A
#
# COMPACT_ATOMS: atom_id res chain seq x y z
N MET A 1 4.16 -0.13 28.57
CA MET A 1 3.54 0.65 27.47
C MET A 1 4.52 1.01 26.36
N ARG A 2 5.73 1.51 26.66
CA ARG A 2 6.76 1.80 25.64
C ARG A 2 7.08 0.63 24.69
N LEU A 3 7.41 -0.54 25.25
CA LEU A 3 7.82 -1.71 24.46
C LEU A 3 6.73 -2.13 23.47
N VAL A 4 5.47 -2.05 23.89
CA VAL A 4 4.31 -2.33 23.02
C VAL A 4 4.26 -1.35 21.85
N LEU A 5 4.43 -0.05 22.10
CA LEU A 5 4.47 0.97 21.04
C LEU A 5 5.64 0.78 20.08
N ILE A 6 6.82 0.40 20.59
CA ILE A 6 8.00 0.13 19.75
C ILE A 6 7.78 -1.12 18.89
N ILE A 7 7.24 -2.19 19.46
CA ILE A 7 6.94 -3.43 18.71
C ILE A 7 5.88 -3.14 17.64
N LEU A 8 4.84 -2.37 17.97
CA LEU A 8 3.79 -2.00 17.02
C LEU A 8 4.35 -1.12 15.87
N ALA A 9 5.18 -0.13 16.20
CA ALA A 9 5.85 0.72 15.21
C ALA A 9 6.80 -0.08 14.31
N LEU A 10 7.52 -1.06 14.88
CA LEU A 10 8.43 -1.93 14.13
C LEU A 10 7.66 -2.83 13.16
N LEU A 11 6.56 -3.44 13.61
CA LEU A 11 5.70 -4.26 12.77
C LEU A 11 5.07 -3.43 11.64
N ALA A 12 4.58 -2.24 11.94
CA ALA A 12 4.03 -1.33 10.94
C ALA A 12 5.10 -0.88 9.93
N ALA A 13 6.33 -0.59 10.38
CA ALA A 13 7.44 -0.23 9.50
C ALA A 13 7.83 -1.39 8.58
N LEU A 14 7.93 -2.61 9.11
CA LEU A 14 8.20 -3.82 8.32
C LEU A 14 7.11 -4.07 7.28
N ALA A 15 5.83 -3.95 7.67
CA ALA A 15 4.71 -4.06 6.76
C ALA A 15 4.76 -2.97 5.67
N GLY A 16 5.08 -1.72 6.04
CA GLY A 16 5.23 -0.61 5.09
C GLY A 16 6.33 -0.83 4.07
N VAL A 17 7.49 -1.33 4.50
CA VAL A 17 8.59 -1.69 3.58
C VAL A 17 8.18 -2.83 2.65
N ALA A 18 7.58 -3.89 3.19
CA ALA A 18 7.12 -5.03 2.40
C ALA A 18 6.07 -4.62 1.35
N LEU A 19 5.08 -3.80 1.75
CA LEU A 19 4.05 -3.30 0.85
C LEU A 19 4.60 -2.29 -0.16
N SER A 20 5.65 -1.54 0.16
CA SER A 20 6.27 -0.58 -0.77
C SER A 20 7.05 -1.27 -1.90
N ILE A 21 7.57 -2.49 -1.65
CA ILE A 21 8.28 -3.27 -2.67
C ILE A 21 7.30 -3.96 -3.60
N LEU A 22 6.14 -4.40 -3.09
CA LEU A 22 5.09 -4.98 -3.93
C LEU A 22 4.37 -3.91 -4.78
N PRO A 23 3.80 -4.30 -5.93
CA PRO A 23 3.03 -3.39 -6.81
C PRO A 23 1.65 -3.08 -6.22
N PHE A 24 1.55 -2.91 -4.90
CA PHE A 24 0.33 -2.47 -4.22
C PHE A 24 0.17 -0.95 -4.23
N GLY A 25 1.06 -0.23 -4.93
CA GLY A 25 0.98 1.22 -5.12
C GLY A 25 0.92 1.98 -3.80
N SER A 26 -0.08 2.86 -3.68
CA SER A 26 -0.28 3.78 -2.56
C SER A 26 -0.72 3.11 -1.24
N LEU A 27 -1.07 1.81 -1.24
CA LEU A 27 -1.45 1.07 -0.02
C LEU A 27 -0.33 1.04 1.03
N ALA A 28 0.93 1.12 0.60
CA ALA A 28 2.08 1.18 1.52
C ALA A 28 2.09 2.44 2.39
N LEU A 29 1.43 3.53 1.97
CA LEU A 29 1.41 4.80 2.73
C LEU A 29 0.75 4.65 4.11
N ILE A 30 -0.29 3.82 4.22
CA ILE A 30 -1.05 3.64 5.46
C ILE A 30 -0.15 3.10 6.59
N PRO A 31 0.50 1.93 6.45
CA PRO A 31 1.39 1.41 7.49
C PRO A 31 2.62 2.31 7.72
N ILE A 32 3.12 3.01 6.70
CA ILE A 32 4.26 3.94 6.85
C ILE A 32 3.89 5.14 7.72
N ILE A 33 2.75 5.80 7.46
CA ILE A 33 2.26 6.92 8.28
C ILE A 33 1.99 6.45 9.71
N LEU A 34 1.39 5.26 9.87
CA LEU A 34 1.12 4.68 11.18
C LEU A 34 2.42 4.45 11.98
N ALA A 35 3.44 3.87 11.34
CA ALA A 35 4.75 3.65 11.93
C ALA A 35 5.43 4.97 12.33
N PHE A 36 5.29 6.00 11.50
CA PHE A 36 5.83 7.33 11.76
C PHE A 36 5.23 7.98 13.02
N VAL A 37 3.89 7.96 13.13
CA VAL A 37 3.17 8.51 14.28
C VAL A 37 3.47 7.72 15.56
N LEU A 38 3.45 6.39 15.50
CA LEU A 38 3.80 5.53 16.64
C LEU A 38 5.26 5.73 17.08
N GLY A 39 6.17 5.90 16.10
CA GLY A 39 7.57 6.22 16.34
C GLY A 39 7.76 7.56 17.06
N LEU A 40 7.01 8.60 16.68
CA LEU A 40 7.01 9.90 17.36
C LEU A 40 6.53 9.80 18.82
N ILE A 41 5.44 9.06 19.05
CA ILE A 41 4.91 8.86 20.40
C ILE A 41 5.92 8.08 21.26
N ALA A 42 6.53 7.03 20.71
CA ALA A 42 7.58 6.26 21.38
C ALA A 42 8.83 7.10 21.68
N PHE A 43 9.18 8.04 20.79
CA PHE A 43 10.27 8.99 20.98
C PHE A 43 10.01 9.93 22.16
N GLN A 44 8.83 10.57 22.22
CA GLN A 44 8.48 11.46 23.33
C GLN A 44 8.47 10.71 24.67
N LEU A 45 7.95 9.48 24.69
CA LEU A 45 7.90 8.67 25.91
C LEU A 45 9.30 8.23 26.36
N SER A 46 10.22 7.98 25.43
CA SER A 46 11.60 7.59 25.75
C SER A 46 12.44 8.78 26.22
N LYS A 47 12.18 9.98 25.68
CA LYS A 47 12.81 11.23 26.14
C LYS A 47 12.42 11.56 27.59
N LYS A 48 11.17 11.28 27.99
CA LYS A 48 10.71 11.43 29.39
C LYS A 48 11.34 10.44 30.37
N ALA A 49 11.88 9.33 29.89
CA ALA A 49 12.40 8.24 30.72
C ALA A 49 13.94 8.15 30.75
N GLU A 50 14.65 9.15 30.20
CA GLU A 50 16.13 9.20 30.08
C GLU A 50 16.75 7.94 29.45
N GLN A 51 15.98 7.27 28.60
CA GLN A 51 16.38 5.99 28.02
C GLN A 51 17.00 6.17 26.63
N PRO A 52 17.91 5.28 26.20
CA PRO A 52 18.61 5.42 24.94
C PRO A 52 17.64 5.40 23.76
N THR A 53 17.56 6.51 23.04
CA THR A 53 16.69 6.70 21.86
C THR A 53 17.30 6.18 20.55
N GLY A 54 18.41 5.44 20.61
CA GLY A 54 19.16 5.00 19.43
C GLY A 54 18.32 4.18 18.45
N LEU A 55 17.54 3.22 18.96
CA LEU A 55 16.64 2.39 18.16
C LEU A 55 15.53 3.20 17.47
N ILE A 56 14.97 4.19 18.16
CA ILE A 56 13.88 5.02 17.63
C ILE A 56 14.39 5.91 16.49
N LYS A 57 15.61 6.45 16.61
CA LYS A 57 16.26 7.21 15.53
C LYS A 57 16.49 6.33 14.29
N LEU A 58 16.86 5.07 14.49
CA LEU A 58 17.02 4.08 13.40
C LEU A 58 15.69 3.80 12.69
N ILE A 59 14.61 3.57 13.45
CA ILE A 59 13.26 3.38 12.89
C ILE A 59 12.85 4.62 12.09
N PHE A 60 13.11 5.82 12.62
CA PHE A 60 12.79 7.07 11.94
C PHE A 60 13.52 7.21 10.59
N LEU A 61 14.80 6.85 10.56
CA LEU A 61 15.60 6.89 9.34
C LEU A 61 15.05 5.91 8.28
N VAL A 62 14.73 4.67 8.68
CA VAL A 62 14.12 3.68 7.79
C VAL A 62 12.76 4.17 7.27
N THR A 63 11.95 4.79 8.14
CA THR A 63 10.62 5.30 7.78
C THR A 63 10.71 6.43 6.75
N ILE A 64 11.69 7.34 6.89
CA ILE A 64 11.92 8.44 5.93
C ILE A 64 12.33 7.90 4.56
N VAL A 65 13.24 6.91 4.53
CA VAL A 65 13.68 6.29 3.27
C VAL A 65 12.51 5.56 2.59
N ALA A 66 11.71 4.82 3.35
CA ALA A 66 10.50 4.17 2.85
C ALA A 66 9.50 5.19 2.29
N LEU A 67 9.27 6.30 2.99
CA LEU A 67 8.42 7.41 2.51
C LEU A 67 8.92 7.98 1.18
N GLY A 68 10.22 8.24 1.05
CA GLY A 68 10.82 8.73 -0.19
C GLY A 68 10.65 7.75 -1.35
N LEU A 69 10.86 6.46 -1.11
CA LEU A 69 10.63 5.39 -2.08
C LEU A 69 9.16 5.31 -2.51
N THR A 70 8.23 5.32 -1.56
CA THR A 70 6.79 5.24 -1.86
C THR A 70 6.30 6.48 -2.61
N ILE A 71 6.77 7.69 -2.26
CA ILE A 71 6.42 8.93 -2.98
C ILE A 71 7.01 8.89 -4.40
N TYR A 72 8.28 8.52 -4.55
CA TYR A 72 8.91 8.37 -5.86
C TYR A 72 8.12 7.40 -6.72
N ARG A 73 7.78 6.23 -6.18
CA ARG A 73 6.98 5.23 -6.87
C ARG A 73 5.58 5.74 -7.22
N THR A 74 4.91 6.44 -6.31
CA THR A 74 3.56 7.00 -6.55
C THR A 74 3.55 8.05 -7.67
N ILE A 75 4.63 8.83 -7.83
CA ILE A 75 4.70 9.91 -8.83
C ILE A 75 5.27 9.41 -10.16
N PHE A 76 6.22 8.47 -10.15
CA PHE A 76 6.95 8.02 -11.34
C PHE A 76 6.51 6.66 -11.89
N ASP A 77 6.01 5.73 -11.05
CA ASP A 77 5.27 4.58 -11.58
C ASP A 77 3.84 5.08 -11.79
N GLU A 78 3.45 5.22 -13.05
CA GLU A 78 2.03 5.20 -13.40
C GLU A 78 1.47 3.93 -12.76
N ASN A 79 0.47 4.07 -11.89
CA ASN A 79 -0.39 2.95 -11.51
C ASN A 79 -1.21 2.54 -12.74
N GLU A 80 -0.56 2.26 -13.87
CA GLU A 80 -1.07 1.32 -14.84
C GLU A 80 -1.16 0.00 -14.08
N VAL A 81 -2.30 -0.20 -13.44
CA VAL A 81 -2.90 -1.53 -13.38
C VAL A 81 -2.81 -1.98 -14.82
N ALA A 82 -1.91 -2.92 -15.13
CA ALA A 82 -1.79 -3.46 -16.47
C ALA A 82 -3.21 -3.82 -16.88
N VAL A 83 -3.80 -2.98 -17.74
CA VAL A 83 -5.16 -3.18 -18.19
C VAL A 83 -5.02 -4.46 -18.98
N ASP A 84 -5.60 -5.54 -18.47
CA ASP A 84 -5.60 -6.81 -19.16
C ASP A 84 -6.52 -6.63 -20.37
N THR A 85 -5.95 -6.06 -21.44
CA THR A 85 -6.65 -5.69 -22.66
C THR A 85 -7.27 -6.93 -23.30
N GLU A 86 -6.67 -8.11 -23.09
CA GLU A 86 -7.22 -9.39 -23.51
C GLU A 86 -8.47 -9.76 -22.69
N ALA A 87 -8.46 -9.55 -21.37
CA ALA A 87 -9.66 -9.76 -20.55
C ALA A 87 -10.79 -8.79 -20.89
N ILE A 88 -10.47 -7.50 -21.15
CA ILE A 88 -11.46 -6.51 -21.56
C ILE A 88 -12.05 -6.86 -22.93
N GLN A 89 -11.21 -7.15 -23.93
CA GLN A 89 -11.67 -7.58 -25.27
C GLN A 89 -12.52 -8.84 -25.17
N LYS A 90 -12.12 -9.82 -24.38
CA LYS A 90 -12.89 -11.05 -24.18
C LYS A 90 -14.25 -10.80 -23.53
N ASP A 91 -14.34 -9.88 -22.58
CA ASP A 91 -15.63 -9.53 -21.99
C ASP A 91 -16.50 -8.72 -22.98
N GLU A 92 -15.90 -7.87 -23.80
CA GLU A 92 -16.58 -7.12 -24.86
C GLU A 92 -17.12 -8.05 -25.96
N ASP A 93 -16.29 -9.00 -26.44
CA ASP A 93 -16.66 -10.07 -27.37
C ASP A 93 -17.80 -10.92 -26.81
N ARG A 94 -17.75 -11.28 -25.51
CA ARG A 94 -18.84 -12.04 -24.85
C ARG A 94 -20.14 -11.25 -24.78
N ILE A 95 -20.07 -9.94 -24.58
CA ILE A 95 -21.25 -9.07 -24.59
C ILE A 95 -21.81 -8.95 -26.00
N GLU A 96 -20.96 -8.84 -27.02
CA GLU A 96 -21.37 -8.78 -28.42
C GLU A 96 -21.98 -10.11 -28.89
N ASP A 97 -21.36 -11.24 -28.55
CA ASP A 97 -21.90 -12.58 -28.81
C ASP A 97 -23.25 -12.77 -28.12
N ALA A 98 -23.38 -12.36 -26.85
CA ALA A 98 -24.66 -12.45 -26.13
C ALA A 98 -25.75 -11.54 -26.75
N LYS A 99 -25.39 -10.34 -27.23
CA LYS A 99 -26.33 -9.47 -27.95
C LYS A 99 -26.78 -10.12 -29.26
N LYS A 100 -25.85 -10.70 -30.00
CA LYS A 100 -26.13 -11.38 -31.26
C LYS A 100 -27.01 -12.61 -31.05
N GLU A 101 -26.75 -13.38 -30.00
CA GLU A 101 -27.61 -14.50 -29.59
C GLU A 101 -29.02 -14.00 -29.23
N LEU A 102 -29.15 -12.86 -28.54
CA LEU A 102 -30.45 -12.25 -28.24
C LEU A 102 -31.18 -11.68 -29.47
N GLU A 103 -30.45 -11.15 -30.45
CA GLU A 103 -31.02 -10.66 -31.71
C GLU A 103 -31.44 -11.80 -32.65
N ASP A 104 -30.69 -12.91 -32.64
CA ASP A 104 -31.00 -14.14 -33.39
C ASP A 104 -32.10 -14.98 -32.71
N ILE A 105 -32.39 -14.73 -31.43
CA ILE A 105 -33.59 -15.26 -30.77
C ILE A 105 -34.80 -14.52 -31.35
N ASN A 106 -35.40 -15.12 -32.38
CA ASN A 106 -36.65 -14.68 -32.96
C ASN A 106 -37.80 -14.96 -31.98
N ILE A 107 -38.21 -13.95 -31.21
CA ILE A 107 -39.37 -14.01 -30.31
C ILE A 107 -40.64 -13.75 -31.12
N ASP A 108 -40.92 -14.62 -32.09
CA ASP A 108 -42.22 -14.70 -32.76
C ASP A 108 -42.79 -16.10 -32.50
N GLU A 109 -43.65 -16.15 -31.47
CA GLU A 109 -44.55 -17.23 -30.96
C GLU A 109 -43.95 -18.48 -30.29
#